data_AF-E6ZSU3-F1
#
_entry.id   AF-E6ZSU3-F1
#
_cell.length_a   1.000
_cell.length_b   1.000
_cell.length_c   1.000
_cell.angle_alpha   90.00
_cell.angle_beta   90.00
_cell.angle_gamma   90.00
#
_symmetry.space_group_name_H-M   'P 1'
#
loop_
_entity.id
_entity.type
_entity.pdbx_description
1 polymer ?
#
loop_
_entity_poly.entity_id
_entity_poly.type
_entity_poly.pdbx_seq_one_letter_code
_entity_poly.pdbx_strand_id
1 'polypeptide(L)'
;MSAPKAKSLRLSFKGDKPKKRKRSTDKHDSSSSSRKRRAGDASDSEDVGGDEQAWVAVETEQDLSGPCFLFHQPQQSDAAPYCVAFQPTLQSVEAAVVLPSTDESAFDDRDDLLASDPKLAEELEGAEIVPAAPSPSSINLVPTSVYQVWVATKVPGSSSPTRFTFKSAEGKFLGADKTGLLRASMEARGPQEEWILESSDRSLWKLRSVHGRYLGLDQLAGGKTVVRADCDTADPEAAWTLRVQWKHRHAARHSADAKATLHTKANDPTAVPLGTRDQIIAQELQTFKSRAGSQYLPSNYESSLSKEERRALRKAEKEGRLAEEMLDRRSKLKSDKYA
;
A
#
# COMPACT_ATOMS: atom_id res chain seq x y z
N MET A 1 58.86 -4.82 16.99
CA MET A 1 57.85 -5.38 17.91
C MET A 1 56.68 -5.90 17.07
N SER A 2 56.69 -7.19 16.71
CA SER A 2 55.62 -7.86 15.97
C SER A 2 55.11 -9.01 16.85
N ALA A 3 53.83 -8.97 17.20
CA ALA A 3 53.22 -9.92 18.14
C ALA A 3 52.96 -11.29 17.48
N PRO A 4 53.16 -12.42 18.19
CA PRO A 4 52.96 -13.75 17.64
C PRO A 4 51.47 -14.13 17.56
N LYS A 5 51.03 -14.64 16.40
CA LYS A 5 49.66 -15.15 16.16
C LYS A 5 49.43 -16.47 16.91
N ALA A 6 48.36 -16.52 17.72
CA ALA A 6 47.90 -17.71 18.42
C ALA A 6 47.46 -18.82 17.44
N LYS A 7 47.90 -20.06 17.68
CA LYS A 7 47.53 -21.26 16.92
C LYS A 7 46.26 -21.87 17.53
N SER A 8 45.21 -22.08 16.74
CA SER A 8 43.96 -22.68 17.20
C SER A 8 44.10 -24.20 17.41
N LEU A 9 43.81 -24.65 18.63
CA LEU A 9 43.76 -26.06 19.05
C LEU A 9 42.43 -26.70 18.62
N ARG A 10 42.24 -26.97 17.33
CA ARG A 10 41.10 -27.75 16.84
C ARG A 10 41.56 -29.14 16.39
N LEU A 11 41.30 -30.14 17.23
CA LEU A 11 41.48 -31.56 16.92
C LEU A 11 40.44 -32.00 15.88
N SER A 12 40.89 -32.47 14.71
CA SER A 12 40.03 -33.09 13.70
C SER A 12 40.00 -34.60 13.88
N PHE A 13 38.80 -35.19 13.84
CA PHE A 13 38.61 -36.63 13.99
C PHE A 13 38.69 -37.34 12.63
N LYS A 14 39.22 -38.58 12.65
CA LYS A 14 39.36 -39.44 11.45
C LYS A 14 37.96 -39.73 10.88
N GLY A 15 37.61 -39.08 9.78
CA GLY A 15 36.30 -39.21 9.12
C GLY A 15 35.84 -37.92 8.44
N ASP A 16 36.34 -36.77 8.87
CA ASP A 16 36.01 -35.49 8.24
C ASP A 16 36.79 -35.29 6.92
N LYS A 17 36.04 -35.26 5.81
CA LYS A 17 36.59 -34.99 4.48
C LYS A 17 36.97 -33.49 4.36
N PRO A 18 38.21 -33.14 3.98
CA PRO A 18 38.62 -31.74 3.86
C PRO A 18 37.90 -31.07 2.67
N LYS A 19 37.22 -29.94 2.92
CA LYS A 19 36.67 -29.09 1.86
C LYS A 19 37.83 -28.51 1.02
N LYS A 20 37.86 -28.86 -0.28
CA LYS A 20 38.81 -28.33 -1.28
C LYS A 20 38.75 -26.80 -1.31
N ARG A 21 39.84 -26.14 -0.92
CA ARG A 21 40.05 -24.69 -1.13
C ARG A 21 40.29 -24.44 -2.62
N LYS A 22 39.43 -23.65 -3.27
CA LYS A 22 39.72 -23.07 -4.60
C LYS A 22 40.76 -21.96 -4.43
N ARG A 23 41.77 -21.99 -5.29
CA ARG A 23 42.89 -21.02 -5.41
C ARG A 23 42.35 -19.60 -5.59
N SER A 24 42.73 -18.68 -4.70
CA SER A 24 42.57 -17.24 -4.89
C SER A 24 43.73 -16.73 -5.74
N THR A 25 43.43 -16.14 -6.89
CA THR A 25 44.38 -15.28 -7.61
C THR A 25 44.19 -13.86 -7.10
N ASP A 26 45.24 -13.31 -6.50
CA ASP A 26 45.36 -11.91 -6.11
C ASP A 26 45.10 -10.97 -7.30
N LYS A 27 44.11 -10.10 -7.16
CA LYS A 27 44.12 -8.74 -7.69
C LYS A 27 43.30 -7.87 -6.74
N HIS A 28 43.98 -6.91 -6.13
CA HIS A 28 43.39 -5.83 -5.34
C HIS A 28 42.33 -5.09 -6.17
N ASP A 29 41.11 -4.98 -5.64
CA ASP A 29 40.35 -3.74 -5.64
C ASP A 29 39.27 -3.78 -4.56
N SER A 30 39.17 -2.69 -3.83
CA SER A 30 38.29 -2.45 -2.69
C SER A 30 36.82 -2.32 -3.09
N SER A 31 35.94 -3.15 -2.54
CA SER A 31 34.61 -2.74 -2.05
C SER A 31 33.86 -3.93 -1.47
N SER A 32 33.31 -3.75 -0.27
CA SER A 32 32.64 -4.78 0.52
C SER A 32 31.35 -5.28 -0.15
N SER A 33 31.18 -6.60 -0.13
CA SER A 33 29.98 -7.31 -0.55
C SER A 33 28.78 -7.03 0.39
N SER A 34 27.76 -6.33 -0.11
CA SER A 34 26.39 -6.48 0.40
C SER A 34 25.63 -7.45 -0.51
N ARG A 35 24.98 -8.43 0.09
CA ARG A 35 24.18 -9.45 -0.60
C ARG A 35 23.01 -8.74 -1.28
N LYS A 36 22.99 -8.76 -2.60
CA LYS A 36 21.88 -8.29 -3.44
C LYS A 36 20.63 -9.14 -3.16
N ARG A 37 19.84 -8.71 -2.18
CA ARG A 37 18.44 -9.11 -2.02
C ARG A 37 17.66 -8.64 -3.26
N ARG A 38 16.65 -9.41 -3.65
CA ARG A 38 15.81 -9.11 -4.82
C ARG A 38 15.15 -7.75 -4.62
N ALA A 39 15.44 -6.80 -5.50
CA ALA A 39 14.81 -5.48 -5.56
C ALA A 39 13.40 -5.60 -6.18
N GLY A 40 12.46 -6.09 -5.38
CA GLY A 40 11.04 -6.18 -5.76
C GLY A 40 10.10 -6.22 -4.57
N ASP A 41 10.62 -5.99 -3.37
CA ASP A 41 9.89 -5.95 -2.10
C ASP A 41 10.56 -4.90 -1.21
N ALA A 42 10.82 -3.72 -1.80
CA ALA A 42 11.16 -2.53 -1.05
C ALA A 42 9.85 -1.77 -0.91
N SER A 43 9.18 -1.99 0.21
CA SER A 43 8.24 -1.02 0.70
C SER A 43 8.95 0.32 0.87
N ASP A 44 8.29 1.37 0.42
CA ASP A 44 8.78 2.74 0.39
C ASP A 44 8.73 3.39 1.80
N SER A 45 8.89 2.59 2.86
CA SER A 45 9.01 3.07 4.23
C SER A 45 10.28 3.90 4.43
N GLU A 46 11.31 3.68 3.59
CA GLU A 46 12.62 4.33 3.70
C GLU A 46 12.70 5.73 3.06
N ASP A 47 11.88 6.07 2.06
CA ASP A 47 12.00 7.37 1.33
C ASP A 47 11.13 8.48 1.97
N VAL A 48 10.16 8.12 2.84
CA VAL A 48 9.29 9.07 3.57
C VAL A 48 9.22 8.80 5.09
N GLY A 49 9.90 7.76 5.59
CA GLY A 49 10.00 7.47 7.03
C GLY A 49 8.65 7.15 7.69
N GLY A 50 7.85 6.30 7.04
CA GLY A 50 6.53 5.90 7.57
C GLY A 50 6.42 4.39 7.75
N ASP A 51 5.90 3.96 8.90
CA ASP A 51 5.48 2.57 9.07
C ASP A 51 4.44 2.22 8.00
N GLU A 52 4.62 1.11 7.27
CA GLU A 52 3.69 0.69 6.22
C GLU A 52 2.25 0.50 6.71
N GLN A 53 2.12 0.21 8.00
CA GLN A 53 0.89 -0.03 8.72
C GLN A 53 0.34 1.23 9.39
N ALA A 54 1.01 2.38 9.25
CA ALA A 54 0.56 3.65 9.80
C ALA A 54 -0.80 4.06 9.19
N TRP A 55 -1.66 4.61 10.05
CA TRP A 55 -2.96 5.13 9.67
C TRP A 55 -2.86 6.62 9.36
N VAL A 56 -3.06 6.98 8.09
CA VAL A 56 -2.91 8.35 7.60
C VAL A 56 -4.27 8.91 7.22
N ALA A 57 -4.48 10.20 7.50
CA ALA A 57 -5.72 10.87 7.12
C ALA A 57 -5.90 10.91 5.59
N VAL A 58 -7.14 10.76 5.15
CA VAL A 58 -7.53 10.88 3.74
C VAL A 58 -7.65 12.37 3.40
N GLU A 59 -6.85 12.85 2.44
CA GLU A 59 -6.86 14.25 1.99
C GLU A 59 -7.69 14.44 0.72
N THR A 60 -7.66 13.47 -0.18
CA THR A 60 -8.40 13.49 -1.44
C THR A 60 -9.25 12.24 -1.57
N GLU A 61 -10.34 12.29 -2.35
CA GLU A 61 -11.18 11.12 -2.62
C GLU A 61 -10.37 9.96 -3.24
N GLN A 62 -9.28 10.25 -3.94
CA GLN A 62 -8.43 9.24 -4.58
C GLN A 62 -7.60 8.43 -3.58
N ASP A 63 -7.32 9.01 -2.41
CA ASP A 63 -6.56 8.35 -1.35
C ASP A 63 -7.37 7.24 -0.66
N LEU A 64 -8.70 7.26 -0.81
CA LEU A 64 -9.61 6.30 -0.20
C LEU A 64 -9.65 4.98 -1.00
N SER A 65 -8.61 4.17 -0.85
CA SER A 65 -8.54 2.83 -1.42
C SER A 65 -7.93 1.86 -0.41
N GLY A 66 -8.52 0.69 -0.26
CA GLY A 66 -8.05 -0.34 0.66
C GLY A 66 -8.60 -0.19 2.08
N PRO A 67 -7.95 -0.82 3.07
CA PRO A 67 -8.35 -0.75 4.48
C PRO A 67 -8.36 0.69 5.01
N CYS A 68 -9.54 1.12 5.43
CA CYS A 68 -9.85 2.40 6.02
C CYS A 68 -10.52 2.25 7.39
N PHE A 69 -10.45 3.33 8.16
CA PHE A 69 -11.00 3.46 9.49
C PHE A 69 -11.81 4.75 9.55
N LEU A 70 -13.08 4.63 9.95
CA LEU A 70 -14.04 5.74 10.04
C LEU A 70 -14.33 6.03 11.50
N PHE A 71 -14.01 7.25 11.94
CA PHE A 71 -14.31 7.67 13.29
C PHE A 71 -14.84 9.10 13.34
N HIS A 72 -15.63 9.37 14.35
CA HIS A 72 -16.20 10.66 14.67
C HIS A 72 -15.69 11.07 16.05
N GLN A 73 -15.03 12.23 16.09
CA GLN A 73 -14.61 12.85 17.34
C GLN A 73 -15.63 13.96 17.65
N PRO A 74 -16.42 13.82 18.73
CA PRO A 74 -17.34 14.86 19.13
C PRO A 74 -16.60 16.18 19.41
N GLN A 75 -17.22 17.30 19.03
CA GLN A 75 -16.63 18.62 19.22
C GLN A 75 -16.52 19.02 20.70
N GLN A 76 -17.26 18.34 21.58
CA GLN A 76 -17.20 18.51 23.03
C GLN A 76 -16.05 17.69 23.60
N SER A 77 -15.08 18.35 24.22
CA SER A 77 -13.76 17.82 24.60
C SER A 77 -13.75 16.63 25.56
N ASP A 78 -14.89 16.29 26.17
CA ASP A 78 -14.99 15.23 27.20
C ASP A 78 -15.72 13.97 26.70
N ALA A 79 -16.26 13.99 25.47
CA ALA A 79 -16.98 12.86 24.91
C ALA A 79 -16.02 11.91 24.18
N ALA A 80 -16.16 10.61 24.44
CA ALA A 80 -15.34 9.58 23.82
C ALA A 80 -15.55 9.53 22.29
N PRO A 81 -14.50 9.32 21.50
CA PRO A 81 -14.64 9.18 20.06
C PRO A 81 -15.31 7.85 19.70
N TYR A 82 -16.16 7.89 18.67
CA TYR A 82 -16.87 6.71 18.17
C TYR A 82 -16.34 6.31 16.80
N CYS A 83 -16.32 5.02 16.51
CA CYS A 83 -16.03 4.49 15.19
C CYS A 83 -17.18 3.65 14.65
N VAL A 84 -17.22 3.54 13.32
CA VAL A 84 -18.16 2.65 12.63
C VAL A 84 -17.63 1.24 12.71
N ALA A 85 -18.27 0.38 13.50
CA ALA A 85 -17.87 -1.02 13.65
C ALA A 85 -18.92 -1.98 13.09
N PHE A 86 -18.45 -3.07 12.52
CA PHE A 86 -19.29 -4.17 12.07
C PHE A 86 -19.64 -5.11 13.23
N GLN A 87 -20.92 -5.42 13.40
CA GLN A 87 -21.40 -6.40 14.36
C GLN A 87 -21.70 -7.73 13.65
N PRO A 88 -20.85 -8.77 13.81
CA PRO A 88 -20.99 -10.02 13.06
C PRO A 88 -22.25 -10.81 13.45
N THR A 89 -22.68 -10.73 14.71
CA THR A 89 -23.84 -11.49 15.23
C THR A 89 -25.17 -11.01 14.63
N LEU A 90 -25.32 -9.70 14.44
CA LEU A 90 -26.55 -9.09 13.92
C LEU A 90 -26.43 -8.70 12.44
N GLN A 91 -25.24 -8.84 11.85
CA GLN A 91 -24.92 -8.34 10.51
C GLN A 91 -25.34 -6.87 10.33
N SER A 92 -25.18 -6.10 11.40
CA SER A 92 -25.54 -4.69 11.50
C SER A 92 -24.29 -3.86 11.76
N VAL A 93 -24.47 -2.55 11.78
CA VAL A 93 -23.39 -1.60 12.08
C VAL A 93 -23.69 -0.92 13.41
N GLU A 94 -22.66 -0.70 14.21
CA GLU A 94 -22.78 -0.01 15.50
C GLU A 94 -21.73 1.10 15.65
N ALA A 95 -21.99 1.99 16.62
CA ALA A 95 -21.03 2.99 17.05
C ALA A 95 -20.20 2.39 18.18
N ALA A 96 -19.00 1.90 17.87
CA ALA A 96 -18.10 1.39 18.89
C ALA A 96 -17.23 2.52 19.44
N VAL A 97 -17.13 2.61 20.76
CA VAL A 97 -16.23 3.59 21.41
C VAL A 97 -14.78 3.18 21.12
N VAL A 98 -13.97 4.15 20.71
CA VAL A 98 -12.54 3.96 20.51
C VAL A 98 -11.83 4.57 21.71
N LEU A 99 -11.02 3.77 22.38
CA LEU A 99 -10.14 4.31 23.42
C LEU A 99 -8.89 4.87 22.74
N PRO A 100 -8.47 6.10 23.07
CA PRO A 100 -7.18 6.60 22.61
C PRO A 100 -6.10 5.65 23.14
N SER A 101 -5.27 5.10 22.24
CA SER A 101 -4.11 4.32 22.65
C SER A 101 -3.17 5.24 23.41
N THR A 102 -2.97 4.94 24.69
CA THR A 102 -1.92 5.55 25.53
C THR A 102 -0.56 4.97 25.12
N ASP A 103 -0.24 4.97 23.83
CA ASP A 103 1.12 4.64 23.37
C ASP A 103 1.93 5.94 23.36
N GLU A 104 2.15 6.46 24.56
CA GLU A 104 3.34 7.25 24.86
C GLU A 104 4.53 6.26 24.89
N SER A 105 4.95 5.80 23.72
CA SER A 105 6.37 5.54 23.48
C SER A 105 6.98 6.73 22.72
N ALA A 106 6.51 7.93 23.07
CA ALA A 106 7.37 9.09 23.04
C ALA A 106 8.47 8.81 24.08
N PHE A 107 9.71 9.00 23.66
CA PHE A 107 10.91 8.90 24.48
C PHE A 107 10.93 10.03 25.54
N ASP A 108 9.97 10.03 26.47
CA ASP A 108 9.76 11.15 27.41
C ASP A 108 10.39 10.91 28.79
N ASP A 109 11.03 9.77 29.01
CA ASP A 109 11.91 9.60 30.17
C ASP A 109 13.32 10.11 29.81
N ARG A 110 13.52 11.41 30.06
CA ARG A 110 14.86 12.04 30.16
C ARG A 110 15.86 11.17 30.92
N ASP A 111 15.39 10.38 31.88
CA ASP A 111 16.22 9.49 32.71
C ASP A 111 16.92 8.37 31.92
N ASP A 112 16.31 7.84 30.84
CA ASP A 112 16.93 6.76 30.04
C ASP A 112 17.90 7.31 28.97
N LEU A 113 17.66 8.53 28.45
CA LEU A 113 18.61 9.21 27.55
C LEU A 113 19.85 9.71 28.30
N LEU A 114 19.69 10.19 29.54
CA LEU A 114 20.79 10.60 30.42
C LEU A 114 21.67 9.42 30.85
N ALA A 115 21.13 8.20 30.87
CA ALA A 115 21.90 6.99 31.16
C ALA A 115 22.79 6.53 29.99
N SER A 116 22.49 6.97 28.75
CA SER A 116 23.16 6.47 27.56
C SER A 116 24.42 7.25 27.16
N ASP A 117 24.48 8.57 27.36
CA ASP A 117 25.66 9.38 27.02
C ASP A 117 25.78 10.66 27.88
N PRO A 118 26.69 10.71 28.88
CA PRO A 118 26.82 11.86 29.78
C PRO A 118 27.40 13.12 29.13
N LYS A 119 27.87 13.04 27.87
CA LYS A 119 28.42 14.18 27.12
C LYS A 119 27.36 14.98 26.36
N LEU A 120 26.22 14.37 26.03
CA LEU A 120 25.14 15.06 25.32
C LEU A 120 24.30 15.93 26.28
N ALA A 121 24.27 15.54 27.56
CA ALA A 121 23.55 16.24 28.63
C ALA A 121 24.11 17.65 28.89
N GLU A 122 25.41 17.85 28.72
CA GLU A 122 26.11 19.13 28.96
C GLU A 122 25.92 20.12 27.78
N GLU A 123 25.72 19.63 26.55
CA GLU A 123 25.46 20.48 25.37
C GLU A 123 24.00 20.95 25.26
N LEU A 124 23.07 20.36 26.01
CA LEU A 124 21.62 20.65 25.97
C LEU A 124 21.12 21.54 27.11
N GLU A 125 22.01 22.01 28.00
CA GLU A 125 21.66 22.77 29.23
C GLU A 125 21.08 24.18 28.96
N GLY A 126 20.93 24.58 27.69
CA GLY A 126 20.36 25.87 27.29
C GLY A 126 19.16 25.81 26.34
N ALA A 127 18.67 24.63 25.97
CA ALA A 127 17.51 24.50 25.07
C ALA A 127 16.21 24.40 25.89
N GLU A 128 15.56 25.55 26.12
CA GLU A 128 14.20 25.60 26.63
C GLU A 128 13.26 25.01 25.57
N ILE A 129 12.84 23.75 25.77
CA ILE A 129 11.74 23.16 25.03
C ILE A 129 10.50 23.90 25.52
N VAL A 130 10.02 24.87 24.72
CA VAL A 130 8.64 25.33 24.81
C VAL A 130 7.79 24.07 24.64
N PRO A 131 7.05 23.60 25.67
CA PRO A 131 6.10 22.53 25.45
C PRO A 131 5.10 23.10 24.45
N ALA A 132 5.14 22.60 23.22
CA ALA A 132 4.07 22.85 22.28
C ALA A 132 2.80 22.41 23.01
N ALA A 133 1.98 23.39 23.39
CA ALA A 133 0.71 23.15 24.05
C ALA A 133 0.01 22.00 23.30
N PRO A 134 -0.58 21.01 24.00
CA PRO A 134 -1.23 19.89 23.34
C PRO A 134 -2.32 20.46 22.45
N SER A 135 -2.04 20.58 21.16
CA SER A 135 -3.04 20.94 20.19
C SER A 135 -4.07 19.80 20.23
N PRO A 136 -5.35 20.07 20.57
CA PRO A 136 -6.36 19.02 20.77
C PRO A 136 -6.75 18.27 19.47
N SER A 137 -6.00 18.49 18.39
CA SER A 137 -6.36 18.15 17.01
C SER A 137 -5.70 16.90 16.45
N SER A 138 -4.92 16.16 17.23
CA SER A 138 -4.25 14.96 16.71
C SER A 138 -4.22 13.82 17.73
N ILE A 139 -5.41 13.43 18.21
CA ILE A 139 -5.54 12.15 18.90
C ILE A 139 -5.24 11.05 17.88
N ASN A 140 -4.16 10.32 18.08
CA ASN A 140 -3.79 9.21 17.21
C ASN A 140 -4.66 7.99 17.51
N LEU A 141 -5.89 8.00 17.00
CA LEU A 141 -6.75 6.83 17.07
C LEU A 141 -6.28 5.76 16.09
N VAL A 142 -6.06 4.57 16.61
CA VAL A 142 -5.76 3.35 15.86
C VAL A 142 -6.86 2.33 16.14
N PRO A 143 -7.38 1.63 15.12
CA PRO A 143 -8.36 0.58 15.34
C PRO A 143 -7.78 -0.56 16.17
N THR A 144 -8.48 -0.91 17.26
CA THR A 144 -8.10 -2.00 18.18
C THR A 144 -8.63 -3.34 17.69
N SER A 145 -9.71 -3.35 16.91
CA SER A 145 -10.37 -4.55 16.43
C SER A 145 -10.51 -4.56 14.91
N VAL A 146 -10.43 -5.75 14.32
CA VAL A 146 -10.60 -5.95 12.87
C VAL A 146 -11.99 -5.49 12.41
N TYR A 147 -13.00 -5.58 13.28
CA TYR A 147 -14.37 -5.15 12.96
C TYR A 147 -14.57 -3.63 12.89
N GLN A 148 -13.60 -2.84 13.36
CA GLN A 148 -13.60 -1.39 13.21
C GLN A 148 -13.01 -0.96 11.86
N VAL A 149 -12.37 -1.89 11.15
CA VAL A 149 -11.72 -1.64 9.85
C VAL A 149 -12.66 -2.04 8.72
N TRP A 150 -12.75 -1.17 7.72
CA TRP A 150 -13.52 -1.38 6.50
C TRP A 150 -12.58 -1.35 5.31
N VAL A 151 -12.86 -2.09 4.24
CA VAL A 151 -12.09 -2.00 3.00
C VAL A 151 -12.87 -1.15 2.01
N ALA A 152 -12.39 0.07 1.76
CA ALA A 152 -12.96 0.97 0.77
C ALA A 152 -12.49 0.58 -0.63
N THR A 153 -13.41 0.56 -1.58
CA THR A 153 -13.10 0.34 -3.00
C THR A 153 -13.93 1.28 -3.86
N LYS A 154 -13.26 2.05 -4.72
CA LYS A 154 -13.92 2.91 -5.72
C LYS A 154 -14.67 2.04 -6.75
N VAL A 155 -15.91 2.40 -7.04
CA VAL A 155 -16.73 1.76 -8.06
C VAL A 155 -16.20 2.14 -9.45
N PRO A 156 -15.81 1.17 -10.30
CA PRO A 156 -15.37 1.47 -11.66
C PRO A 156 -16.47 2.16 -12.48
N GLY A 157 -16.11 3.15 -13.29
CA GLY A 157 -17.05 3.89 -14.14
C GLY A 157 -17.74 5.09 -13.46
N SER A 158 -17.54 5.27 -12.16
CA SER A 158 -18.00 6.45 -11.42
C SER A 158 -16.89 7.52 -11.40
N SER A 159 -17.05 8.55 -12.25
CA SER A 159 -16.10 9.66 -12.37
C SER A 159 -16.58 10.94 -11.69
N SER A 160 -17.89 11.21 -11.66
CA SER A 160 -18.47 12.39 -11.01
C SER A 160 -19.99 12.21 -10.79
N PRO A 161 -20.48 11.94 -9.57
CA PRO A 161 -19.75 11.81 -8.31
C PRO A 161 -19.00 10.48 -8.20
N THR A 162 -17.87 10.47 -7.47
CA THR A 162 -17.13 9.24 -7.14
C THR A 162 -17.90 8.41 -6.11
N ARG A 163 -18.14 7.13 -6.42
CA ARG A 163 -18.83 6.18 -5.54
C ARG A 163 -17.84 5.18 -4.96
N PHE A 164 -18.02 4.87 -3.70
CA PHE A 164 -17.23 3.92 -2.94
C PHE A 164 -18.13 2.84 -2.35
N THR A 165 -17.54 1.66 -2.16
CA THR A 165 -18.14 0.55 -1.42
C THR A 165 -17.25 0.23 -0.24
N PHE A 166 -17.84 -0.04 0.93
CA PHE A 166 -17.10 -0.39 2.15
C PHE A 166 -17.41 -1.84 2.49
N LYS A 167 -16.36 -2.67 2.54
CA LYS A 167 -16.46 -4.11 2.83
C LYS A 167 -15.96 -4.39 4.25
N SER A 168 -16.75 -5.09 5.05
CA SER A 168 -16.39 -5.54 6.40
C SER A 168 -15.35 -6.68 6.35
N ALA A 169 -14.82 -7.03 7.51
CA ALA A 169 -13.88 -8.14 7.68
C ALA A 169 -14.44 -9.49 7.19
N GLU A 170 -15.74 -9.74 7.36
CA GLU A 170 -16.42 -10.96 6.88
C GLU A 170 -16.80 -10.91 5.40
N GLY A 171 -16.51 -9.77 4.76
CA GLY A 171 -16.74 -9.56 3.35
C GLY A 171 -18.16 -9.16 2.97
N LYS A 172 -18.94 -8.68 3.94
CA LYS A 172 -20.23 -8.04 3.71
C LYS A 172 -20.05 -6.55 3.43
N PHE A 173 -20.97 -5.95 2.70
CA PHE A 173 -20.91 -4.54 2.34
C PHE A 173 -21.77 -3.68 3.27
N LEU A 174 -21.28 -2.51 3.63
CA LEU A 174 -22.02 -1.48 4.36
C LEU A 174 -23.12 -0.93 3.46
N GLY A 175 -24.38 -1.17 3.82
CA GLY A 175 -25.55 -0.67 3.12
C GLY A 175 -26.44 0.21 4.01
N ALA A 176 -27.10 1.19 3.38
CA ALA A 176 -28.08 2.04 4.02
C ALA A 176 -29.50 1.76 3.49
N ASP A 177 -30.43 1.52 4.40
CA ASP A 177 -31.84 1.41 4.06
C ASP A 177 -32.51 2.78 3.92
N LYS A 178 -33.69 2.81 3.31
CA LYS A 178 -34.50 4.03 3.10
C LYS A 178 -34.87 4.72 4.41
N THR A 179 -34.92 3.95 5.49
CA THR A 179 -35.24 4.42 6.85
C THR A 179 -34.03 5.02 7.58
N GLY A 180 -32.83 4.96 6.99
CA GLY A 180 -31.58 5.37 7.63
C GLY A 180 -30.92 4.30 8.50
N LEU A 181 -31.50 3.10 8.60
CA LEU A 181 -30.85 1.99 9.29
C LEU A 181 -29.69 1.42 8.47
N LEU A 182 -28.56 1.18 9.14
CA LEU A 182 -27.37 0.60 8.53
C LEU A 182 -27.35 -0.92 8.67
N ARG A 183 -27.05 -1.60 7.58
CA ARG A 183 -26.95 -3.06 7.53
C ARG A 183 -25.69 -3.49 6.80
N ALA A 184 -25.10 -4.59 7.24
CA ALA A 184 -23.90 -5.17 6.62
C ALA A 184 -24.10 -6.67 6.42
N SER A 185 -25.15 -7.05 5.70
CA SER A 185 -25.53 -8.46 5.45
C SER A 185 -25.29 -8.93 4.00
N MET A 186 -25.21 -7.99 3.06
CA MET A 186 -25.08 -8.29 1.63
C MET A 186 -23.64 -8.56 1.24
N GLU A 187 -23.40 -9.65 0.50
CA GLU A 187 -22.08 -9.99 -0.07
C GLU A 187 -21.84 -9.33 -1.44
N ALA A 188 -22.90 -8.79 -2.03
CA ALA A 188 -22.84 -8.14 -3.33
C ALA A 188 -22.83 -6.62 -3.16
N ARG A 189 -22.21 -5.95 -4.13
CA ARG A 189 -22.23 -4.49 -4.26
C ARG A 189 -23.53 -4.10 -4.96
N GLY A 190 -24.58 -3.84 -4.18
CA GLY A 190 -25.84 -3.32 -4.69
C GLY A 190 -25.90 -1.79 -4.58
N PRO A 191 -27.01 -1.18 -5.04
CA PRO A 191 -27.21 0.26 -4.95
C PRO A 191 -27.23 0.76 -3.50
N GLN A 192 -27.72 -0.04 -2.54
CA GLN A 192 -27.78 0.38 -1.14
C GLN A 192 -26.38 0.42 -0.49
N GLU A 193 -25.42 -0.29 -1.07
CA GLU A 193 -24.04 -0.43 -0.62
C GLU A 193 -23.09 0.61 -1.24
N GLU A 194 -23.60 1.46 -2.14
CA GLU A 194 -22.85 2.54 -2.76
C GLU A 194 -22.94 3.83 -1.94
N TRP A 195 -21.78 4.44 -1.69
CA TRP A 195 -21.64 5.67 -0.91
C TRP A 195 -20.90 6.72 -1.73
N ILE A 196 -21.36 7.96 -1.64
CA ILE A 196 -20.69 9.12 -2.23
C ILE A 196 -19.93 9.83 -1.11
N LEU A 197 -18.65 10.10 -1.35
CA LEU A 197 -17.82 10.84 -0.41
C LEU A 197 -17.86 12.32 -0.76
N GLU A 198 -18.25 13.16 0.19
CA GLU A 198 -18.26 14.62 0.04
C GLU A 198 -17.27 15.23 1.04
N SER A 199 -16.30 16.02 0.56
CA SER A 199 -15.36 16.73 1.43
C SER A 199 -16.08 17.85 2.19
N SER A 200 -15.88 17.90 3.50
CA SER A 200 -16.34 18.98 4.37
C SER A 200 -15.15 19.82 4.87
N ASP A 201 -15.39 20.69 5.85
CA ASP A 201 -14.37 21.60 6.37
C ASP A 201 -13.27 20.83 7.12
N ARG A 202 -12.01 21.28 6.98
CA ARG A 202 -10.86 20.85 7.81
C ARG A 202 -10.61 19.32 7.84
N SER A 203 -10.51 18.66 6.67
CA SER A 203 -10.22 17.21 6.54
C SER A 203 -11.30 16.23 7.03
N LEU A 204 -12.50 16.76 7.28
CA LEU A 204 -13.68 15.94 7.56
C LEU A 204 -14.40 15.56 6.27
N TRP A 205 -15.05 14.41 6.31
CA TRP A 205 -15.74 13.81 5.18
C TRP A 205 -17.16 13.45 5.55
N LYS A 206 -18.08 13.66 4.63
CA LYS A 206 -19.49 13.28 4.76
C LYS A 206 -19.77 12.13 3.80
N LEU A 207 -20.37 11.06 4.30
CA LEU A 207 -20.72 9.90 3.50
C LEU A 207 -22.21 9.96 3.16
N ARG A 208 -22.53 10.16 1.88
CA ARG A 208 -23.89 10.24 1.38
C ARG A 208 -24.35 8.90 0.83
N SER A 209 -25.49 8.41 1.32
CA SER A 209 -26.18 7.23 0.81
C SER A 209 -26.93 7.51 -0.51
N VAL A 210 -27.34 6.46 -1.22
CA VAL A 210 -28.18 6.58 -2.43
C VAL A 210 -29.52 7.28 -2.18
N HIS A 211 -30.02 7.28 -0.93
CA HIS A 211 -31.26 7.97 -0.56
C HIS A 211 -31.07 9.49 -0.36
N GLY A 212 -29.86 10.01 -0.54
CA GLY A 212 -29.56 11.43 -0.37
C GLY A 212 -29.37 11.88 1.08
N ARG A 213 -29.31 10.93 2.01
CA ARG A 213 -29.05 11.15 3.44
C ARG A 213 -27.62 10.79 3.80
N TYR A 214 -27.12 11.36 4.89
CA TYR A 214 -25.73 11.25 5.32
C TYR A 214 -25.58 10.30 6.50
N LEU A 215 -24.43 9.62 6.55
CA LEU A 215 -23.99 8.86 7.71
C LEU A 215 -23.69 9.80 8.87
N GLY A 216 -24.24 9.53 10.05
CA GLY A 216 -23.92 10.27 11.27
C GLY A 216 -24.20 9.46 12.53
N LEU A 217 -23.88 10.06 13.67
CA LEU A 217 -24.23 9.52 14.97
C LEU A 217 -25.62 10.02 15.39
N ASP A 218 -26.37 9.18 16.08
CA ASP A 218 -27.65 9.51 16.70
C ASP A 218 -27.66 8.99 18.15
N GLN A 219 -28.13 9.80 19.09
CA GLN A 219 -28.26 9.42 20.49
C GLN A 219 -29.70 8.99 20.79
N LEU A 220 -29.90 7.69 21.00
CA LEU A 220 -31.21 7.16 21.37
C LEU A 220 -31.57 7.54 22.81
N ALA A 221 -32.86 7.59 23.13
CA ALA A 221 -33.42 7.98 24.44
C ALA A 221 -32.96 7.17 25.68
N GLY A 222 -32.05 6.21 25.51
CA GLY A 222 -31.38 5.45 26.58
C GLY A 222 -29.89 5.77 26.73
N GLY A 223 -29.39 6.86 26.16
CA GLY A 223 -27.97 7.25 26.22
C GLY A 223 -27.04 6.39 25.36
N LYS A 224 -27.61 5.52 24.50
CA LYS A 224 -26.85 4.70 23.57
C LYS A 224 -26.69 5.45 22.26
N THR A 225 -25.45 5.71 21.87
CA THR A 225 -25.10 6.24 20.55
C THR A 225 -25.17 5.12 19.51
N VAL A 226 -25.82 5.40 18.38
CA VAL A 226 -25.98 4.48 17.24
C VAL A 226 -25.56 5.20 15.98
N VAL A 227 -24.98 4.49 15.00
CA VAL A 227 -24.70 5.07 13.68
C VAL A 227 -25.92 4.89 12.80
N ARG A 228 -26.36 5.96 12.15
CA ARG A 228 -27.48 5.97 11.21
C ARG A 228 -27.14 6.74 9.95
N ALA A 229 -27.94 6.55 8.90
CA ALA A 229 -27.81 7.20 7.60
C ALA A 229 -29.03 8.05 7.25
N ASP A 230 -29.58 8.77 8.23
CA ASP A 230 -30.72 9.69 8.09
C ASP A 230 -30.36 11.15 8.37
N CYS A 231 -29.10 11.45 8.68
CA CYS A 231 -28.64 12.82 8.94
C CYS A 231 -28.71 13.70 7.68
N ASP A 232 -28.88 15.00 7.92
CA ASP A 232 -28.86 16.02 6.89
C ASP A 232 -27.46 16.61 6.70
N THR A 233 -27.23 17.25 5.55
CA THR A 233 -25.92 17.84 5.23
C THR A 233 -25.48 18.90 6.24
N ALA A 234 -26.42 19.55 6.93
CA ALA A 234 -26.15 20.61 7.90
C ALA A 234 -25.64 20.08 9.25
N ASP A 235 -25.82 18.79 9.52
CA ASP A 235 -25.52 18.23 10.83
C ASP A 235 -24.01 18.05 11.02
N PRO A 236 -23.43 18.54 12.13
CA PRO A 236 -22.02 18.34 12.45
C PRO A 236 -21.72 16.87 12.80
N GLU A 237 -22.72 16.13 13.29
CA GLU A 237 -22.60 14.70 13.61
C GLU A 237 -22.44 13.82 12.36
N ALA A 238 -22.72 14.38 11.17
CA ALA A 238 -22.51 13.71 9.89
C ALA A 238 -21.06 13.82 9.37
N ALA A 239 -20.19 14.54 10.08
CA ALA A 239 -18.79 14.73 9.70
C ALA A 239 -17.90 13.63 10.29
N TRP A 240 -17.18 12.91 9.44
CA TRP A 240 -16.32 11.80 9.81
C TRP A 240 -14.87 12.07 9.46
N THR A 241 -13.96 11.61 10.31
CA THR A 241 -12.55 11.51 9.97
C THR A 241 -12.26 10.14 9.39
N LEU A 242 -11.61 10.13 8.22
CA LEU A 242 -11.20 8.92 7.53
C LEU A 242 -9.70 8.77 7.60
N ARG A 243 -9.25 7.59 8.04
CA ARG A 243 -7.85 7.17 7.94
C ARG A 243 -7.71 5.94 7.05
N VAL A 244 -6.63 5.85 6.31
CA VAL A 244 -6.27 4.71 5.44
C VAL A 244 -4.86 4.27 5.77
N GLN A 245 -4.57 2.97 5.62
CA GLN A 245 -3.21 2.46 5.74
C GLN A 245 -2.30 3.09 4.68
N TRP A 246 -1.17 3.65 5.13
CA TRP A 246 -0.20 4.38 4.32
C TRP A 246 0.12 3.69 2.99
N LYS A 247 0.44 2.38 3.04
CA LYS A 247 0.77 1.58 1.85
C LYS A 247 -0.31 1.62 0.75
N HIS A 248 -1.59 1.67 1.13
CA HIS A 248 -2.70 1.65 0.18
C HIS A 248 -3.00 3.03 -0.39
N ARG A 249 -2.84 4.09 0.41
CA ARG A 249 -2.91 5.47 -0.06
C ARG A 249 -1.85 5.74 -1.14
N HIS A 250 -0.62 5.30 -0.93
CA HIS A 250 0.45 5.43 -1.92
C HIS A 250 0.20 4.62 -3.17
N ALA A 251 -0.21 3.35 -3.03
CA ALA A 251 -0.58 2.54 -4.17
C ALA A 251 -1.71 3.19 -5.00
N ALA A 252 -2.69 3.82 -4.35
CA ALA A 252 -3.76 4.53 -5.02
C ALA A 252 -3.25 5.74 -5.82
N ARG A 253 -2.41 6.59 -5.22
CA ARG A 253 -1.79 7.75 -5.88
C ARG A 253 -0.92 7.33 -7.08
N HIS A 254 -0.08 6.30 -6.91
CA HIS A 254 0.75 5.76 -7.99
C HIS A 254 -0.08 5.09 -9.10
N SER A 255 -1.25 4.52 -8.79
CA SER A 255 -2.13 3.97 -9.82
C SER A 255 -2.86 5.05 -10.62
N ALA A 256 -3.16 6.19 -9.99
CA ALA A 256 -3.79 7.35 -10.62
C ALA A 256 -2.81 8.11 -11.53
N ASP A 257 -1.52 8.09 -11.20
CA ASP A 257 -0.46 8.49 -12.12
C ASP A 257 -0.33 7.48 -13.26
N ALA A 258 -1.03 7.75 -14.37
CA ALA A 258 -0.90 6.99 -15.63
C ALA A 258 0.54 6.91 -16.17
N LYS A 259 1.45 7.76 -15.64
CA LYS A 259 2.90 7.67 -15.88
C LYS A 259 3.61 6.66 -14.96
N ALA A 260 3.15 6.45 -13.73
CA ALA A 260 3.76 5.51 -12.77
C ALA A 260 3.39 4.04 -13.02
N THR A 261 2.26 3.76 -13.68
CA THR A 261 1.94 2.42 -14.21
C THR A 261 2.86 1.98 -15.35
N LEU A 262 3.57 2.91 -16.00
CA LEU A 262 4.70 2.60 -16.90
C LEU A 262 6.02 2.38 -16.13
N HIS A 263 6.14 2.90 -14.90
CA HIS A 263 7.37 2.85 -14.09
C HIS A 263 7.49 1.64 -13.15
N THR A 264 6.42 0.91 -12.84
CA THR A 264 6.48 -0.27 -11.94
C THR A 264 7.14 -1.51 -12.54
N LYS A 265 7.70 -1.42 -13.77
CA LYS A 265 8.74 -2.35 -14.28
C LYS A 265 10.01 -1.63 -14.75
N ALA A 266 10.28 -0.42 -14.27
CA ALA A 266 11.34 0.44 -14.79
C ALA A 266 12.14 1.20 -13.72
N ASN A 267 12.27 0.68 -12.49
CA ASN A 267 13.19 1.27 -11.50
C ASN A 267 14.58 0.61 -11.56
N ASP A 268 15.25 0.81 -12.70
CA ASP A 268 16.71 0.91 -12.76
C ASP A 268 16.98 2.30 -13.34
N PRO A 269 17.67 3.22 -12.65
CA PRO A 269 17.93 4.58 -13.15
C PRO A 269 18.83 4.61 -14.40
N THR A 270 19.22 3.43 -14.91
CA THR A 270 19.90 3.22 -16.21
C THR A 270 18.93 2.84 -17.34
N ALA A 271 17.63 2.66 -17.06
CA ALA A 271 16.67 2.17 -18.02
C ALA A 271 16.27 3.26 -19.04
N VAL A 272 16.91 3.19 -20.21
CA VAL A 272 16.50 3.94 -21.40
C VAL A 272 15.06 3.54 -21.75
N PRO A 273 14.16 4.49 -22.05
CA PRO A 273 12.80 4.17 -22.49
C PRO A 273 12.87 3.17 -23.66
N LEU A 274 12.25 2.01 -23.47
CA LEU A 274 12.20 0.95 -24.47
C LEU A 274 11.48 1.49 -25.70
N GLY A 275 12.15 1.47 -26.85
CA GLY A 275 11.60 1.93 -28.12
C GLY A 275 10.35 1.14 -28.51
N THR A 276 9.54 1.69 -29.42
CA THR A 276 8.27 1.11 -29.90
C THR A 276 8.40 -0.37 -30.25
N ARG A 277 9.52 -0.74 -30.86
CA ARG A 277 9.91 -2.12 -31.14
C ARG A 277 9.96 -3.03 -29.90
N ASP A 278 10.63 -2.61 -28.84
CA ASP A 278 10.84 -3.45 -27.66
C ASP A 278 9.54 -3.59 -26.85
N GLN A 279 8.66 -2.58 -26.91
CA GLN A 279 7.30 -2.64 -26.37
C GLN A 279 6.44 -3.69 -27.10
N ILE A 280 6.50 -3.71 -28.43
CA ILE A 280 5.76 -4.69 -29.25
C ILE A 280 6.24 -6.12 -28.98
N ILE A 281 7.55 -6.33 -28.79
CA ILE A 281 8.12 -7.63 -28.45
C ILE A 281 7.68 -8.07 -27.04
N ALA A 282 7.66 -7.16 -26.07
CA ALA A 282 7.19 -7.45 -24.71
C ALA A 282 5.70 -7.81 -24.67
N GLN A 283 4.87 -7.08 -25.43
CA GLN A 283 3.44 -7.36 -25.57
C GLN A 283 3.20 -8.72 -26.21
N GLU A 284 3.97 -9.05 -27.26
CA GLU A 284 3.92 -10.36 -27.90
C GLU A 284 4.24 -11.49 -26.90
N LEU A 285 5.35 -11.38 -26.16
CA LEU A 285 5.74 -12.33 -25.11
C LEU A 285 4.61 -12.55 -24.09
N GLN A 286 3.95 -11.47 -23.67
CA GLN A 286 2.84 -11.53 -22.72
C GLN A 286 1.60 -12.23 -23.29
N THR A 287 1.26 -11.96 -24.55
CA THR A 287 0.14 -12.63 -25.24
C THR A 287 0.40 -14.11 -25.51
N PHE A 288 1.65 -14.51 -25.75
CA PHE A 288 2.02 -15.92 -25.91
C PHE A 288 1.95 -16.67 -24.58
N LYS A 289 2.42 -16.05 -23.49
CA LYS A 289 2.32 -16.61 -22.13
C LYS A 289 0.87 -16.87 -21.72
N SER A 290 -0.06 -15.99 -22.08
CA SER A 290 -1.48 -16.15 -21.75
C SER A 290 -2.21 -17.17 -22.62
N ARG A 291 -1.83 -17.31 -23.90
CA ARG A 291 -2.54 -18.18 -24.86
C ARG A 291 -2.02 -19.61 -24.96
N ALA A 292 -0.71 -19.83 -24.83
CA ALA A 292 -0.10 -21.14 -25.06
C ALA A 292 0.18 -21.91 -23.75
N GLY A 293 0.03 -21.27 -22.59
CA GLY A 293 0.52 -21.81 -21.32
C GLY A 293 2.06 -21.83 -21.29
N SER A 294 2.65 -21.71 -20.10
CA SER A 294 4.11 -21.63 -19.91
C SER A 294 4.90 -22.83 -20.47
N GLN A 295 4.23 -23.89 -20.91
CA GLN A 295 4.79 -25.17 -21.31
C GLN A 295 5.20 -25.24 -22.78
N TYR A 296 4.78 -24.29 -23.62
CA TYR A 296 5.06 -24.26 -25.06
C TYR A 296 6.04 -23.16 -25.49
N LEU A 297 6.64 -22.44 -24.54
CA LEU A 297 7.74 -21.53 -24.86
C LEU A 297 9.01 -22.37 -25.10
N PRO A 298 9.63 -22.32 -26.29
CA PRO A 298 11.00 -22.81 -26.44
C PRO A 298 11.86 -22.06 -25.43
N SER A 299 12.78 -22.75 -24.75
CA SER A 299 13.72 -22.13 -23.78
C SER A 299 14.46 -20.92 -24.35
N ASN A 300 14.55 -20.86 -25.69
CA ASN A 300 15.27 -19.84 -26.44
C ASN A 300 14.41 -18.61 -26.78
N TYR A 301 13.12 -18.61 -26.45
CA TYR A 301 12.23 -17.47 -26.74
C TYR A 301 12.45 -16.30 -25.76
N GLU A 302 12.84 -16.59 -24.52
CA GLU A 302 13.26 -15.58 -23.54
C GLU A 302 14.73 -15.16 -23.71
N SER A 303 15.58 -16.04 -24.23
CA SER A 303 17.01 -15.76 -24.40
C SER A 303 17.31 -15.14 -25.76
N SER A 304 17.28 -13.81 -25.79
CA SER A 304 17.95 -12.94 -26.76
C SER A 304 17.68 -13.22 -28.24
N LEU A 305 16.88 -12.35 -28.87
CA LEU A 305 16.84 -12.14 -30.32
C LEU A 305 18.22 -12.30 -30.96
N SER A 306 18.32 -13.08 -32.04
CA SER A 306 19.57 -13.24 -32.79
C SER A 306 20.07 -11.87 -33.28
N LYS A 307 21.39 -11.73 -33.45
CA LYS A 307 22.01 -10.49 -33.94
C LYS A 307 21.41 -10.05 -35.29
N GLU A 308 21.02 -11.01 -36.11
CA GLU A 308 20.39 -10.80 -37.42
C GLU A 308 18.96 -10.27 -37.28
N GLU A 309 18.14 -10.91 -36.44
CA GLU A 309 16.76 -10.47 -36.14
C GLU A 309 16.75 -9.06 -35.53
N ARG A 310 17.72 -8.76 -34.67
CA ARG A 310 17.86 -7.40 -34.11
C ARG A 310 18.18 -6.38 -35.18
N ARG A 311 18.96 -6.74 -36.20
CA ARG A 311 19.29 -5.84 -37.31
C ARG A 311 18.10 -5.66 -38.24
N ALA A 312 17.37 -6.73 -38.53
CA ALA A 312 16.17 -6.70 -39.37
C ALA A 312 15.07 -5.84 -38.74
N LEU A 313 14.74 -6.06 -37.47
CA LEU A 313 13.75 -5.25 -36.75
C LEU A 313 14.13 -3.76 -36.67
N ARG A 314 15.43 -3.42 -36.53
CA ARG A 314 15.91 -2.02 -36.57
C ARG A 314 15.78 -1.39 -37.95
N LYS A 315 15.94 -2.19 -39.01
CA LYS A 315 15.77 -1.73 -40.39
C LYS A 315 14.29 -1.53 -40.70
N ALA A 316 13.46 -2.50 -40.35
CA ALA A 316 12.01 -2.46 -40.52
C ALA A 316 11.35 -1.31 -39.73
N GLU A 317 11.86 -0.99 -38.54
CA GLU A 317 11.42 0.19 -37.77
C GLU A 317 11.71 1.51 -38.49
N LYS A 318 12.90 1.66 -39.08
CA LYS A 318 13.27 2.84 -39.90
C LYS A 318 12.47 2.94 -41.19
N GLU A 319 12.08 1.80 -41.76
CA GLU A 319 11.32 1.70 -43.00
C GLU A 319 9.79 1.70 -42.77
N GLY A 320 9.33 1.77 -41.52
CA GLY A 320 7.92 1.73 -41.16
C GLY A 320 7.23 0.37 -41.35
N ARG A 321 7.99 -0.70 -41.66
CA ARG A 321 7.51 -2.07 -41.92
C ARG A 321 7.69 -3.02 -40.73
N LEU A 322 7.74 -2.48 -39.52
CA LEU A 322 7.98 -3.26 -38.29
C LEU A 322 6.96 -4.39 -38.10
N ALA A 323 5.69 -4.17 -38.47
CA ALA A 323 4.63 -5.16 -38.34
C ALA A 323 4.83 -6.38 -39.27
N GLU A 324 5.36 -6.15 -40.48
CA GLU A 324 5.65 -7.18 -41.48
C GLU A 324 6.81 -8.08 -40.99
N GLU A 325 7.90 -7.48 -40.51
CA GLU A 325 9.04 -8.22 -39.96
C GLU A 325 8.68 -9.01 -38.68
N MET A 326 7.75 -8.50 -37.86
CA MET A 326 7.23 -9.23 -36.70
C MET A 326 6.38 -10.44 -37.10
N LEU A 327 5.67 -10.39 -38.23
CA LEU A 327 4.94 -11.54 -38.77
C LEU A 327 5.90 -12.60 -39.33
N ASP A 328 6.93 -12.18 -40.05
CA ASP A 328 7.98 -13.08 -40.55
C ASP A 328 8.77 -13.74 -39.42
N ARG A 329 8.96 -13.04 -38.30
CA ARG A 329 9.55 -13.64 -37.10
C ARG A 329 8.63 -14.70 -36.50
N ARG A 330 7.31 -14.46 -36.44
CA ARG A 330 6.32 -15.43 -35.94
C ARG A 330 6.26 -16.69 -36.81
N SER A 331 6.38 -16.53 -38.14
CA SER A 331 6.37 -17.68 -39.05
C SER A 331 7.64 -18.52 -38.89
N LYS A 332 8.81 -17.90 -38.78
CA LYS A 332 10.10 -18.59 -38.54
C LYS A 332 10.16 -19.33 -37.19
N LEU A 333 9.50 -18.80 -36.16
CA LEU A 333 9.48 -19.39 -34.81
C LEU A 333 8.48 -20.55 -34.67
N LYS A 334 7.48 -20.64 -35.55
CA LYS A 334 6.66 -21.84 -35.67
C LYS A 334 7.48 -22.86 -36.46
N SER A 335 8.24 -23.69 -35.74
CA SER A 335 8.89 -24.85 -36.36
C SER A 335 7.83 -25.67 -37.09
N ASP A 336 8.02 -25.87 -38.38
CA ASP A 336 7.16 -26.73 -39.19
C ASP A 336 7.26 -28.15 -38.65
N LYS A 337 6.18 -28.66 -38.07
CA LYS A 337 6.16 -30.00 -37.47
C LYS A 337 5.87 -31.09 -38.52
N TYR A 338 5.66 -30.71 -39.78
CA TYR A 338 5.28 -31.62 -40.87
C TYR A 338 6.00 -31.35 -42.20
N ALA A 339 7.15 -30.67 -42.18
CA ALA A 339 8.05 -30.60 -43.34
C ALA A 339 9.04 -31.77 -43.36
#